data_AF-A0A2A9K099-F1
#
_entry.id   AF-A0A2A9K099-F1
#
_cell.length_a   1.000
_cell.length_b   1.000
_cell.length_c   1.000
_cell.angle_alpha   90.00
_cell.angle_beta   90.00
_cell.angle_gamma   90.00
#
_symmetry.space_group_name_H-M   'P 1'
#
loop_
_entity.id
_entity.type
_entity.pdbx_description
1 polymer ?
#
loop_
_entity_poly.entity_id
_entity_poly.type
_entity_poly.pdbx_seq_one_letter_code
_entity_poly.pdbx_strand_id
1 'polypeptide(L)'
;MNDAPDTPRTALDEALTPAPDEDAGSAAEGVDLGPWLRLSAVHHHVETVVVGAVDMLETVRRVSPAMPGIPGALLHQVSLPRVDTLVLDWHAFSSGPWMGALDTGATALHRELLEAASHVQANGGRVLALTYGLPQSSAETALYDACTADLAESRKPGHAGDTAHTPVWAAVHGVGLARGRSHIPHETEVR
;
A
#
# COMPACT_ATOMS: atom_id res chain seq x y z
N MET A 1 50.35 -10.26 33.90
CA MET A 1 50.44 -9.97 32.46
C MET A 1 49.31 -10.73 31.79
N ASN A 2 48.37 -9.95 31.23
CA ASN A 2 47.17 -10.28 30.47
C ASN A 2 45.95 -10.81 31.23
N ASP A 3 45.16 -9.85 31.72
CA ASP A 3 43.70 -9.90 31.76
C ASP A 3 43.13 -10.22 30.37
N ALA A 4 42.16 -11.13 30.29
CA ALA A 4 41.31 -11.31 29.12
C ALA A 4 39.91 -10.78 29.46
N PRO A 5 39.32 -9.87 28.66
CA PRO A 5 38.02 -9.30 28.95
C PRO A 5 36.87 -10.17 28.40
N ASP A 6 35.83 -10.23 29.23
CA ASP A 6 34.41 -10.06 28.91
C ASP A 6 33.72 -10.91 27.81
N THR A 7 32.98 -11.90 28.31
CA THR A 7 31.51 -12.02 28.19
C THR A 7 30.87 -11.64 26.84
N PRO A 8 30.72 -12.59 25.88
CA PRO A 8 29.90 -12.37 24.68
C PRO A 8 28.38 -12.57 24.93
N ARG A 9 27.92 -12.67 26.19
CA ARG A 9 26.52 -12.99 26.52
C ARG A 9 25.66 -11.79 26.95
N THR A 10 26.26 -10.69 27.39
CA THR A 10 25.49 -9.53 27.88
C THR A 10 25.10 -8.57 26.75
N ALA A 11 25.88 -8.51 25.66
CA ALA A 11 25.61 -7.60 24.54
C ALA A 11 24.41 -7.99 23.66
N LEU A 12 23.93 -9.25 23.74
CA LEU A 12 22.79 -9.70 22.94
C LEU A 12 21.45 -9.42 23.64
N ASP A 13 21.43 -9.34 24.97
CA ASP A 13 20.21 -8.98 25.73
C ASP A 13 19.94 -7.48 25.70
N GLU A 14 20.98 -6.64 25.68
CA GLU A 14 20.81 -5.18 25.65
C GLU A 14 20.31 -4.67 24.28
N ALA A 15 20.61 -5.38 23.20
CA ALA A 15 20.16 -5.05 21.84
C ALA A 15 18.70 -5.46 21.54
N LEU A 16 18.03 -6.13 22.47
CA LEU A 16 16.66 -6.65 22.33
C LEU A 16 15.63 -5.92 23.21
N THR A 17 16.01 -4.83 23.86
CA THR A 17 15.05 -3.98 24.58
C THR A 17 14.59 -2.86 23.65
N PRO A 18 13.47 -2.99 22.92
CA PRO A 18 12.85 -1.80 22.37
C PRO A 18 12.44 -0.91 23.55
N ALA A 19 12.91 0.33 23.54
CA ALA A 19 12.28 1.36 24.35
C ALA A 19 10.80 1.40 23.92
N PRO A 20 9.83 1.31 24.84
CA PRO A 20 8.44 1.57 24.48
C PRO A 20 8.34 3.06 24.15
N ASP A 21 8.37 3.39 22.85
CA ASP A 21 7.88 4.67 22.39
C ASP A 21 6.36 4.65 22.59
N GLU A 22 5.90 5.25 23.68
CA GLU A 22 4.48 5.37 24.07
C GLU A 22 3.65 6.25 23.10
N ASP A 23 4.21 6.67 21.96
CA ASP A 23 3.55 7.54 20.97
C ASP A 23 3.41 6.91 19.57
N ALA A 24 3.72 5.62 19.40
CA ALA A 24 3.38 4.91 18.16
C ALA A 24 1.87 4.65 18.12
N GLY A 25 1.15 5.51 17.38
CA GLY A 25 -0.29 5.47 17.16
C GLY A 25 -0.80 4.03 17.02
N SER A 26 -1.70 3.67 17.94
CA SER A 26 -2.34 2.38 18.08
C SER A 26 -2.68 1.72 16.75
N ALA A 27 -1.84 0.76 16.33
CA ALA A 27 -2.21 -0.18 15.29
C ALA A 27 -3.56 -0.81 15.65
N ALA A 28 -4.50 -0.73 14.70
CA ALA A 28 -5.87 -1.17 14.85
C ALA A 28 -6.00 -2.68 15.17
N GLU A 29 -5.94 -3.08 16.44
CA GLU A 29 -6.24 -4.45 16.97
C GLU A 29 -5.51 -5.65 16.31
N GLY A 30 -4.63 -5.43 15.33
CA GLY A 30 -3.84 -6.43 14.63
C GLY A 30 -2.37 -6.47 15.07
N VAL A 31 -1.64 -7.52 14.69
CA VAL A 31 -0.20 -7.61 14.92
C VAL A 31 0.50 -6.59 14.03
N ASP A 32 1.14 -5.60 14.64
CA ASP A 32 2.03 -4.67 13.93
C ASP A 32 3.36 -5.36 13.57
N LEU A 33 3.59 -5.49 12.27
CA LEU A 33 4.78 -6.11 11.69
C LEU A 33 5.88 -5.08 11.39
N GLY A 34 5.60 -3.77 11.51
CA GLY A 34 6.54 -2.69 11.22
C GLY A 34 7.90 -2.84 11.93
N PRO A 35 7.93 -3.07 13.25
CA PRO A 35 9.16 -3.25 14.01
C PRO A 35 10.02 -4.45 13.56
N TRP A 36 9.38 -5.49 13.00
CA TRP A 36 10.07 -6.71 12.57
C TRP A 36 10.71 -6.59 11.19
N LEU A 37 10.19 -5.68 10.35
CA LEU A 37 10.60 -5.56 8.94
C LEU A 37 11.89 -4.74 8.74
N ARG A 38 12.51 -4.21 9.81
CA ARG A 38 13.76 -3.40 9.76
C ARG A 38 13.76 -2.37 8.62
N LEU A 39 12.61 -1.71 8.42
CA LEU A 39 12.33 -0.88 7.25
C LEU A 39 13.32 0.28 7.10
N SER A 40 13.85 0.80 8.20
CA SER A 40 14.72 1.96 8.28
C SER A 40 16.13 1.78 7.68
N ALA A 41 16.64 0.55 7.50
CA ALA A 41 18.01 0.32 7.04
C ALA A 41 18.15 0.10 5.51
N VAL A 42 17.06 -0.24 4.81
CA VAL A 42 17.11 -0.70 3.40
C VAL A 42 16.31 0.21 2.45
N HIS A 43 15.45 1.08 2.96
CA HIS A 43 14.40 1.74 2.16
C HIS A 43 14.53 3.27 2.05
N HIS A 44 15.73 3.84 2.24
CA HIS A 44 15.98 5.29 2.10
C HIS A 44 15.69 5.89 0.72
N HIS A 45 15.31 5.06 -0.26
CA HIS A 45 15.02 5.47 -1.63
C HIS A 45 13.61 5.12 -2.07
N VAL A 46 12.75 4.59 -1.18
CA VAL A 46 11.36 4.28 -1.54
C VAL A 46 10.53 5.56 -1.59
N GLU A 47 9.81 5.74 -2.69
CA GLU A 47 8.91 6.87 -2.93
C GLU A 47 7.45 6.41 -3.02
N THR A 48 7.23 5.17 -3.48
CA THR A 48 5.88 4.60 -3.64
C THR A 48 5.71 3.29 -2.87
N VAL A 49 4.59 3.15 -2.17
CA VAL A 49 4.15 1.88 -1.57
C VAL A 49 2.97 1.34 -2.38
N VAL A 50 3.03 0.06 -2.77
CA VAL A 50 1.99 -0.58 -3.59
C VAL A 50 1.35 -1.73 -2.82
N VAL A 51 0.13 -1.54 -2.34
CA VAL A 51 -0.72 -2.64 -1.87
C VAL A 51 -1.45 -3.18 -3.10
N GLY A 52 -0.84 -4.17 -3.75
CA GLY A 52 -1.34 -4.62 -5.05
C GLY A 52 -0.86 -5.98 -5.49
N ALA A 53 -1.36 -6.43 -6.64
CA ALA A 53 -0.84 -7.62 -7.29
C ALA A 53 0.57 -7.37 -7.87
N VAL A 54 1.29 -8.46 -8.18
CA VAL A 54 2.70 -8.41 -8.58
C VAL A 54 2.91 -7.58 -9.84
N ASP A 55 2.03 -7.71 -10.84
CA ASP A 55 2.07 -6.96 -12.09
C ASP A 55 1.92 -5.44 -11.88
N MET A 56 1.09 -5.02 -10.92
CA MET A 56 0.99 -3.61 -10.52
C MET A 56 2.31 -3.11 -9.94
N LEU A 57 2.86 -3.82 -8.97
CA LEU A 57 4.13 -3.47 -8.32
C LEU A 57 5.27 -3.40 -9.34
N GLU A 58 5.41 -4.39 -10.21
CA GLU A 58 6.44 -4.42 -11.25
C GLU A 58 6.31 -3.26 -12.24
N THR A 59 5.08 -2.88 -12.58
CA THR A 59 4.81 -1.77 -13.50
C THR A 59 5.17 -0.43 -12.86
N VAL A 60 4.76 -0.19 -11.61
CA VAL A 60 5.12 1.02 -10.86
C VAL A 60 6.63 1.12 -10.63
N ARG A 61 7.31 0.00 -10.33
CA ARG A 61 8.77 -0.04 -10.13
C ARG A 61 9.59 0.44 -11.33
N ARG A 62 9.02 0.43 -12.54
CA ARG A 62 9.69 0.92 -13.75
C ARG A 62 9.75 2.45 -13.82
N VAL A 63 8.89 3.14 -13.06
CA VAL A 63 8.71 4.60 -13.13
C VAL A 63 8.94 5.30 -11.79
N SER A 64 8.89 4.58 -10.67
CA SER A 64 9.19 5.10 -9.34
C SER A 64 9.83 4.01 -8.47
N PRO A 65 10.79 4.35 -7.59
CA PRO A 65 11.28 3.45 -6.55
C PRO A 65 10.14 2.97 -5.64
N ALA A 66 9.65 1.75 -5.90
CA ALA A 66 8.47 1.22 -5.24
C ALA A 66 8.72 -0.07 -4.46
N MET A 67 8.01 -0.20 -3.33
CA MET A 67 8.02 -1.40 -2.49
C MET A 67 6.63 -2.00 -2.35
N PRO A 68 6.52 -3.32 -2.09
CA PRO A 68 5.24 -3.92 -1.74
C PRO A 68 4.73 -3.34 -0.41
N GLY A 69 3.48 -2.91 -0.41
CA GLY A 69 2.73 -2.60 0.80
C GLY A 69 2.31 -3.90 1.48
N ILE A 70 2.58 -4.01 2.77
CA ILE A 70 2.32 -5.19 3.59
C ILE A 70 1.25 -4.81 4.62
N PRO A 71 0.01 -5.31 4.49
CA PRO A 71 -0.96 -5.34 5.57
C PRO A 71 -0.35 -5.77 6.91
N GLY A 72 -0.63 -5.02 7.97
CA GLY A 72 -0.02 -5.15 9.29
C GLY A 72 1.27 -4.35 9.49
N ALA A 73 1.86 -3.77 8.44
CA ALA A 73 3.01 -2.86 8.53
C ALA A 73 2.84 -1.61 7.68
N LEU A 74 1.67 -1.38 7.11
CA LEU A 74 1.49 -0.41 6.05
C LEU A 74 1.71 1.00 6.56
N LEU A 75 1.21 1.30 7.77
CA LEU A 75 1.40 2.61 8.40
C LEU A 75 2.89 2.93 8.58
N HIS A 76 3.69 1.96 9.02
CA HIS A 76 5.14 2.10 9.14
C HIS A 76 5.82 2.33 7.80
N GLN A 77 5.38 1.65 6.75
CA GLN A 77 5.92 1.80 5.40
C GLN A 77 5.61 3.18 4.81
N VAL A 78 4.39 3.69 4.98
CA VAL A 78 4.02 5.01 4.45
C VAL A 78 4.54 6.17 5.29
N SER A 79 4.94 5.91 6.53
CA SER A 79 5.61 6.90 7.40
C SER A 79 7.08 7.11 7.06
N LEU A 80 7.63 6.38 6.08
CA LEU A 80 9.01 6.58 5.63
C LEU A 80 9.17 7.98 5.00
N PRO A 81 10.27 8.72 5.28
CA PRO A 81 10.38 10.15 4.94
C PRO A 81 10.23 10.54 3.47
N ARG A 82 10.37 9.60 2.55
CA ARG A 82 10.30 9.83 1.10
C ARG A 82 9.06 9.24 0.45
N VAL A 83 8.25 8.49 1.20
CA VAL A 83 7.03 7.92 0.64
C VAL A 83 5.99 9.02 0.49
N ASP A 84 5.69 9.35 -0.75
CA ASP A 84 4.69 10.36 -1.11
C ASP A 84 3.50 9.77 -1.84
N THR A 85 3.55 8.48 -2.22
CA THR A 85 2.53 7.83 -3.02
C THR A 85 2.17 6.46 -2.45
N LEU A 86 0.88 6.24 -2.23
CA LEU A 86 0.28 4.94 -1.92
C LEU A 86 -0.58 4.50 -3.10
N VAL A 87 -0.37 3.28 -3.58
CA VAL A 87 -1.18 2.64 -4.62
C VAL A 87 -1.96 1.49 -4.01
N LEU A 88 -3.28 1.49 -4.21
CA LEU A 88 -4.21 0.44 -3.78
C LEU A 88 -4.81 -0.23 -5.02
N ASP A 89 -4.48 -1.49 -5.25
CA ASP A 89 -5.00 -2.29 -6.36
C ASP A 89 -6.05 -3.28 -5.85
N TRP A 90 -7.33 -3.02 -6.14
CA TRP A 90 -8.45 -3.83 -5.64
C TRP A 90 -8.42 -5.28 -6.12
N HIS A 91 -7.79 -5.52 -7.27
CA HIS A 91 -7.55 -6.88 -7.77
C HIS A 91 -6.74 -7.72 -6.78
N ALA A 92 -5.86 -7.10 -5.99
CA ALA A 92 -5.05 -7.80 -5.00
C ALA A 92 -5.91 -8.46 -3.91
N PHE A 93 -7.05 -7.86 -3.59
CA PHE A 93 -7.98 -8.33 -2.56
C PHE A 93 -9.05 -9.28 -3.09
N SER A 94 -9.41 -9.19 -4.36
CA SER A 94 -10.41 -10.07 -4.98
C SER A 94 -9.82 -11.35 -5.58
N SER A 95 -8.62 -11.29 -6.16
CA SER A 95 -8.02 -12.41 -6.89
C SER A 95 -6.50 -12.51 -6.74
N GLY A 96 -5.86 -11.61 -5.99
CA GLY A 96 -4.41 -11.51 -5.87
C GLY A 96 -3.85 -12.00 -4.52
N PRO A 97 -2.67 -11.47 -4.12
CA PRO A 97 -1.94 -11.99 -2.95
C PRO A 97 -2.63 -11.74 -1.61
N TRP A 98 -3.60 -10.82 -1.58
CA TRP A 98 -4.38 -10.46 -0.40
C TRP A 98 -5.83 -10.92 -0.53
N MET A 99 -6.07 -12.00 -1.29
CA MET A 99 -7.41 -12.53 -1.52
C MET A 99 -8.16 -12.78 -0.20
N GLY A 100 -9.39 -12.27 -0.11
CA GLY A 100 -10.24 -12.41 1.07
C GLY A 100 -9.84 -11.51 2.25
N ALA A 101 -8.77 -10.73 2.14
CA ALA A 101 -8.34 -9.83 3.19
C ALA A 101 -9.31 -8.64 3.40
N LEU A 102 -10.21 -8.37 2.46
CA LEU A 102 -11.30 -7.39 2.61
C LEU A 102 -12.68 -8.03 2.89
N ASP A 103 -12.74 -9.34 3.12
CA ASP A 103 -14.01 -10.01 3.41
C ASP A 103 -14.64 -9.49 4.71
N THR A 104 -15.96 -9.69 4.86
CA THR A 104 -16.75 -9.29 6.03
C THR A 104 -16.12 -9.81 7.31
N GLY A 105 -15.39 -8.95 8.03
CA GLY A 105 -14.63 -9.28 9.23
C GLY A 105 -13.27 -8.58 9.31
N ALA A 106 -12.72 -8.11 8.18
CA ALA A 106 -11.42 -7.45 8.14
C ALA A 106 -11.47 -5.95 8.49
N THR A 107 -12.14 -5.60 9.58
CA THR A 107 -12.25 -4.21 10.06
C THR A 107 -10.89 -3.60 10.39
N ALA A 108 -9.97 -4.41 10.94
CA ALA A 108 -8.61 -4.00 11.25
C ALA A 108 -7.83 -3.58 9.99
N LEU A 109 -7.91 -4.37 8.92
CA LEU A 109 -7.23 -4.06 7.66
C LEU A 109 -7.80 -2.79 7.00
N HIS A 110 -9.13 -2.67 6.95
CA HIS A 110 -9.75 -1.45 6.43
C HIS A 110 -9.32 -0.21 7.20
N ARG A 111 -9.25 -0.31 8.54
CA ARG A 111 -8.78 0.80 9.38
C ARG A 111 -7.33 1.15 9.08
N GLU A 112 -6.45 0.16 8.99
CA GLU A 112 -5.04 0.39 8.64
C GLU A 112 -4.87 1.04 7.26
N LEU A 113 -5.62 0.58 6.25
CA LEU A 113 -5.59 1.15 4.91
C LEU A 113 -6.05 2.62 4.91
N LEU A 114 -7.10 2.94 5.66
CA LEU A 114 -7.60 4.31 5.84
C LEU A 114 -6.61 5.20 6.60
N GLU A 115 -6.01 4.68 7.67
CA GLU A 115 -4.99 5.39 8.45
C GLU A 115 -3.74 5.69 7.59
N ALA A 116 -3.28 4.70 6.82
CA ALA A 116 -2.17 4.87 5.90
C ALA A 116 -2.49 5.89 4.79
N ALA A 117 -3.70 5.83 4.20
CA ALA A 117 -4.15 6.81 3.20
C ALA A 117 -4.19 8.23 3.79
N SER A 118 -4.80 8.38 4.97
CA SER A 118 -4.90 9.65 5.68
C SER A 118 -3.53 10.22 6.01
N HIS A 119 -2.58 9.38 6.42
CA HIS A 119 -1.21 9.78 6.71
C HIS A 119 -0.50 10.33 5.47
N VAL A 120 -0.58 9.62 4.33
CA VAL A 120 0.01 10.07 3.07
C VAL A 120 -0.59 11.40 2.63
N GLN A 121 -1.91 11.55 2.69
CA GLN A 121 -2.61 12.79 2.34
C GLN A 121 -2.24 13.96 3.26
N ALA A 122 -2.16 13.74 4.56
CA ALA A 122 -1.79 14.77 5.54
C ALA A 122 -0.38 15.33 5.28
N ASN A 123 0.51 14.51 4.69
CA ASN A 123 1.85 14.91 4.28
C ASN A 123 1.92 15.48 2.85
N GLY A 124 0.78 15.74 2.21
CA GLY A 124 0.71 16.26 0.83
C GLY A 124 0.99 15.22 -0.27
N GLY A 125 1.01 13.94 0.10
CA GLY A 125 1.15 12.82 -0.80
C GLY A 125 -0.13 12.46 -1.56
N ARG A 126 -0.08 11.35 -2.29
CA ARG A 126 -1.14 10.88 -3.18
C ARG A 126 -1.54 9.45 -2.86
N VAL A 127 -2.84 9.18 -2.93
CA VAL A 127 -3.40 7.84 -2.76
C VAL A 127 -4.15 7.48 -4.04
N LEU A 128 -3.63 6.52 -4.79
CA LEU A 128 -4.15 6.11 -6.09
C LEU A 128 -4.86 4.77 -5.93
N ALA A 129 -6.13 4.70 -6.33
CA ALA A 129 -6.89 3.45 -6.31
C ALA A 129 -7.20 2.95 -7.72
N LEU A 130 -7.03 1.65 -7.92
CA LEU A 130 -7.55 0.92 -9.07
C LEU A 130 -8.66 -0.02 -8.63
N THR A 131 -9.90 0.37 -8.89
CA THR A 131 -11.10 -0.42 -8.59
C THR A 131 -11.67 -1.08 -9.85
N TYR A 132 -12.25 -2.27 -9.68
CA TYR A 132 -12.95 -3.02 -10.74
C TYR A 132 -14.45 -3.03 -10.48
N GLY A 133 -15.06 -1.84 -10.54
CA GLY A 133 -16.49 -1.66 -10.30
C GLY A 133 -16.76 -0.74 -9.13
N LEU A 134 -18.04 -0.57 -8.80
CA LEU A 134 -18.45 0.24 -7.67
C LEU A 134 -18.14 -0.48 -6.35
N PRO A 135 -17.72 0.25 -5.31
CA PRO A 135 -17.62 -0.27 -3.95
C PRO A 135 -18.90 -1.02 -3.55
N GLN A 136 -18.75 -2.19 -2.94
CA GLN A 136 -19.84 -3.08 -2.54
C GLN A 136 -20.22 -2.92 -1.07
N SER A 137 -19.40 -2.21 -0.27
CA SER A 137 -19.67 -1.97 1.15
C SER A 137 -19.33 -0.54 1.57
N SER A 138 -19.84 -0.10 2.73
CA SER A 138 -19.51 1.22 3.29
C SER A 138 -18.03 1.39 3.62
N ALA A 139 -17.35 0.30 4.02
CA ALA A 139 -15.91 0.32 4.28
C ALA A 139 -15.11 0.50 2.99
N GLU A 140 -15.53 -0.17 1.91
CA GLU A 140 -14.93 0.01 0.59
C GLU A 140 -15.20 1.42 0.05
N THR A 141 -16.42 1.96 0.26
CA THR A 141 -16.75 3.35 -0.13
C THR A 141 -15.89 4.36 0.61
N ALA A 142 -15.72 4.21 1.93
CA ALA A 142 -14.89 5.12 2.71
C ALA A 142 -13.43 5.10 2.25
N LEU A 143 -12.89 3.92 1.93
CA LEU A 143 -11.53 3.77 1.42
C LEU A 143 -11.38 4.30 -0.01
N TYR A 144 -12.40 4.12 -0.84
CA TYR A 144 -12.49 4.73 -2.17
C TYR A 144 -12.49 6.26 -2.09
N ASP A 145 -13.32 6.84 -1.23
CA ASP A 145 -13.43 8.30 -1.06
C ASP A 145 -12.13 8.92 -0.51
N ALA A 146 -11.32 8.15 0.23
CA ALA A 146 -10.01 8.56 0.71
C ALA A 146 -8.93 8.61 -0.40
N CYS A 147 -9.23 8.18 -1.63
CA CYS A 147 -8.26 8.17 -2.72
C CYS A 147 -8.27 9.49 -3.49
N THR A 148 -7.09 10.06 -3.75
CA THR A 148 -6.96 11.35 -4.44
C THR A 148 -7.04 11.26 -5.96
N ALA A 149 -6.96 10.06 -6.53
CA ALA A 149 -7.22 9.83 -7.94
C ALA A 149 -7.91 8.48 -8.11
N ASP A 150 -9.19 8.52 -8.42
CA ASP A 150 -9.94 7.31 -8.77
C ASP A 150 -9.89 7.04 -10.29
N LEU A 151 -9.44 5.84 -10.65
CA LEU A 151 -9.35 5.40 -12.04
C LEU A 151 -10.70 5.09 -12.68
N ALA A 152 -11.72 4.70 -11.90
CA ALA A 152 -13.08 4.55 -12.38
C ALA A 152 -13.72 5.91 -12.74
N GLU A 153 -13.38 7.00 -12.06
CA GLU A 153 -13.80 8.37 -12.39
C GLU A 153 -13.11 8.91 -13.64
N SER A 154 -11.85 8.54 -13.89
CA SER A 154 -11.11 8.94 -15.09
C SER A 154 -11.70 8.41 -16.40
N ARG A 155 -12.62 7.42 -16.34
CA ARG A 155 -13.43 7.00 -17.50
C ARG A 155 -14.43 8.07 -17.96
N LYS A 156 -14.73 9.08 -17.14
CA LYS A 156 -15.53 10.23 -17.54
C LYS A 156 -14.61 11.31 -18.14
N PRO A 157 -14.63 11.53 -19.46
CA PRO A 157 -13.83 12.58 -20.06
C PRO A 157 -14.28 13.95 -19.54
N GLY A 158 -13.38 14.70 -18.87
CA GLY A 158 -13.59 16.12 -18.57
C GLY A 158 -13.43 16.58 -17.11
N HIS A 159 -13.02 15.73 -16.17
CA HIS A 159 -12.84 16.14 -14.76
C HIS A 159 -11.40 15.94 -14.26
N ALA A 160 -10.42 16.47 -15.00
CA ALA A 160 -9.01 16.44 -14.58
C ALA A 160 -8.72 17.66 -13.68
N GLY A 161 -9.11 17.59 -12.41
CA GLY A 161 -8.56 18.46 -11.38
C GLY A 161 -7.19 17.93 -10.96
N ASP A 162 -6.11 18.62 -11.33
CA ASP A 162 -4.70 18.57 -10.85
C ASP A 162 -3.99 17.21 -10.60
N THR A 163 -4.64 16.06 -10.80
CA THR A 163 -4.06 14.70 -10.79
C THR A 163 -3.40 14.34 -12.11
N ALA A 164 -3.42 15.28 -13.06
CA ALA A 164 -2.98 15.12 -14.43
C ALA A 164 -1.48 14.76 -14.50
N HIS A 165 -1.19 13.47 -14.73
CA HIS A 165 0.01 12.96 -15.41
C HIS A 165 1.29 12.72 -14.59
N THR A 166 1.21 12.19 -13.37
CA THR A 166 2.42 11.60 -12.77
C THR A 166 2.81 10.30 -13.51
N PRO A 167 4.11 9.95 -13.61
CA PRO A 167 4.53 8.68 -14.19
C PRO A 167 3.89 7.46 -13.51
N VAL A 168 3.70 7.53 -12.18
CA VAL A 168 3.02 6.48 -11.40
C VAL A 168 1.55 6.38 -11.80
N TRP A 169 0.82 7.49 -11.94
CA TRP A 169 -0.56 7.46 -12.42
C TRP A 169 -0.68 6.81 -13.80
N ALA A 170 0.18 7.19 -14.75
CA ALA A 170 0.19 6.60 -16.08
C ALA A 170 0.43 5.08 -16.05
N ALA A 171 1.33 4.63 -15.17
CA ALA A 171 1.60 3.21 -14.96
C ALA A 171 0.38 2.47 -14.38
N VAL A 172 -0.23 2.98 -13.31
CA VAL A 172 -1.43 2.36 -12.70
C VAL A 172 -2.61 2.34 -13.68
N HIS A 173 -2.85 3.45 -14.40
CA HIS A 173 -3.89 3.53 -15.42
C HIS A 173 -3.64 2.55 -16.57
N GLY A 174 -2.37 2.38 -17.00
CA GLY A 174 -1.99 1.39 -18.01
C GLY A 174 -2.34 -0.05 -17.61
N VAL A 175 -2.09 -0.42 -16.35
CA VAL A 175 -2.47 -1.73 -15.80
C VAL A 175 -4.00 -1.89 -15.76
N GLY A 176 -4.71 -0.84 -15.33
CA GLY A 176 -6.17 -0.82 -15.35
C GLY A 176 -6.76 -1.06 -16.74
N LEU A 177 -6.24 -0.38 -17.77
CA LEU A 177 -6.65 -0.56 -19.16
C LEU A 177 -6.31 -1.95 -19.73
N ALA A 178 -5.17 -2.52 -19.33
CA ALA A 178 -4.77 -3.86 -19.79
C ALA A 178 -5.73 -4.93 -19.23
N ARG A 179 -6.01 -4.89 -17.92
CA ARG A 179 -6.91 -5.84 -17.27
C ARG A 179 -8.38 -5.64 -17.66
N GLY A 180 -8.81 -4.41 -17.91
CA GLY A 180 -10.16 -4.12 -18.42
C GLY A 180 -10.42 -4.67 -19.82
N ARG A 181 -9.39 -4.71 -20.69
CA ARG A 181 -9.49 -5.33 -22.02
C ARG A 181 -9.60 -6.86 -21.95
N SER A 182 -8.99 -7.48 -20.96
CA SER A 182 -9.08 -8.94 -20.73
C SER A 182 -10.44 -9.39 -20.20
N HIS A 183 -11.29 -8.48 -19.73
CA HIS A 183 -12.65 -8.77 -19.22
C HIS A 183 -13.77 -8.54 -20.22
N ILE A 184 -13.47 -8.18 -21.48
CA ILE A 184 -14.47 -8.20 -22.54
C ILE A 184 -14.67 -9.67 -22.92
N PRO A 185 -15.84 -10.28 -22.67
CA PRO A 185 -16.11 -11.62 -23.16
C PRO A 185 -15.99 -11.57 -24.69
N HIS A 186 -15.16 -12.46 -25.25
CA HIS A 186 -15.25 -12.74 -26.67
C HIS A 186 -16.70 -13.11 -26.96
N GLU A 187 -17.45 -12.24 -27.63
CA GLU A 187 -18.71 -12.61 -28.24
C GLU A 187 -18.42 -13.80 -29.15
N THR A 188 -18.78 -14.98 -28.68
CA THR A 188 -18.85 -16.18 -29.51
C THR A 188 -19.86 -15.87 -30.61
N GLU A 189 -19.36 -15.54 -31.80
CA GLU A 189 -20.12 -15.70 -33.04
C GLU A 189 -20.55 -17.17 -33.14
N VAL A 190 -21.75 -17.47 -32.66
CA VAL A 190 -22.45 -18.71 -33.01
C VAL A 190 -23.10 -18.44 -34.36
N ARG A 191 -22.47 -18.96 -35.41
CA ARG A 191 -23.11 -19.16 -36.72
C ARG A 191 -24.00 -20.41 -36.69
#